data_AF-A0A9P1IYX6-F1
#
_entry.id   AF-A0A9P1IYX6-F1
#
_cell.length_a   1.000
_cell.length_b   1.000
_cell.length_c   1.000
_cell.angle_alpha   90.00
_cell.angle_beta   90.00
_cell.angle_gamma   90.00
#
_symmetry.space_group_name_H-M   'P 1'
#
loop_
_entity.id
_entity.type
_entity.pdbx_description
1 polymer ?
#
loop_
_entity_poly.entity_id
_entity_poly.type
_entity_poly.pdbx_seq_one_letter_code
_entity_poly.pdbx_strand_id
1 'polypeptide(L)'
;MRSHSLFILFLVTVFCLVNVEIADGFGMMEIEKTAKECCTVSRRQCCIEVMKFGRPAKCGYENNAEWAEIFYNCIQRGLLAEDQRMSLDDGLCCQVFAHDTSDSSKHCENTCKIAMHSPSLNKTERFEKIKKCSMLENPLDKCFHNCLKMRQNGFSVQVLDFSEYCNYTSTP
;
A
#
# COMPACT_ATOMS: atom_id res chain seq x y z
N MET A 1 21.52 16.75 -43.21
CA MET A 1 21.00 16.97 -41.84
C MET A 1 19.84 16.04 -41.42
N ARG A 2 19.14 15.34 -42.32
CA ARG A 2 18.02 14.43 -41.97
C ARG A 2 18.44 13.08 -41.34
N SER A 3 19.64 12.59 -41.66
CA SER A 3 20.13 11.27 -41.23
C SER A 3 20.56 11.21 -39.75
N HIS A 4 21.13 12.30 -39.21
CA HIS A 4 21.52 12.36 -37.80
C HIS A 4 20.32 12.40 -36.83
N SER A 5 19.21 13.06 -37.19
CA SER A 5 17.98 13.04 -36.36
C SER A 5 17.36 11.65 -36.25
N LEU A 6 17.38 10.85 -37.31
CA LEU A 6 16.85 9.48 -37.29
C LEU A 6 17.71 8.54 -36.43
N PHE A 7 19.04 8.73 -36.45
CA PHE A 7 19.97 7.92 -35.66
C PHE A 7 19.86 8.22 -34.16
N ILE A 8 19.69 9.50 -33.79
CA ILE A 8 19.46 9.90 -32.39
C ILE A 8 18.10 9.37 -31.90
N LEU A 9 17.06 9.46 -32.74
CA LEU A 9 15.73 8.95 -32.39
C LEU A 9 15.75 7.43 -32.13
N PHE A 10 16.48 6.68 -32.97
CA PHE A 10 16.66 5.23 -32.85
C PHE A 10 17.44 4.85 -31.57
N LEU A 11 18.52 5.58 -31.26
CA LEU A 11 19.29 5.36 -30.03
C LEU A 11 18.46 5.64 -28.77
N VAL A 12 17.64 6.71 -28.77
CA VAL A 12 16.74 7.03 -27.64
C VAL A 12 15.66 5.96 -27.49
N THR A 13 15.09 5.44 -28.58
CA THR A 13 14.08 4.37 -28.49
C THR A 13 14.66 3.07 -27.97
N VAL A 14 15.84 2.66 -28.47
CA VAL A 14 16.54 1.47 -27.98
C VAL A 14 16.90 1.62 -26.51
N PHE A 15 17.44 2.78 -26.10
CA PHE A 15 17.79 3.02 -24.70
C PHE A 15 16.55 2.99 -23.78
N CYS A 16 15.42 3.57 -24.19
CA CYS A 16 14.17 3.46 -23.44
C CYS A 16 13.65 2.02 -23.33
N LEU A 17 13.75 1.22 -24.40
CA LEU A 17 13.27 -0.17 -24.39
C LEU A 17 14.14 -1.07 -23.50
N VAL A 18 15.46 -0.94 -23.55
CA VAL A 18 16.37 -1.78 -22.74
C VAL A 18 16.24 -1.47 -21.24
N ASN A 19 16.02 -0.20 -20.86
CA ASN A 19 15.87 0.16 -19.45
C ASN A 19 14.56 -0.35 -18.83
N VAL A 20 13.50 -0.53 -19.62
CA VAL A 20 12.21 -1.03 -19.12
C VAL A 20 12.28 -2.53 -18.78
N GLU A 21 12.98 -3.33 -19.58
CA GLU A 21 13.07 -4.79 -19.35
C GLU A 21 13.91 -5.17 -18.11
N ILE A 22 14.94 -4.37 -17.79
CA ILE A 22 15.84 -4.66 -16.66
C ILE A 22 15.14 -4.40 -15.31
N ALA A 23 14.28 -3.38 -15.24
CA ALA A 23 13.57 -3.03 -14.01
C ALA A 23 12.56 -4.11 -13.58
N ASP A 24 11.87 -4.73 -14.54
CA ASP A 24 10.86 -5.75 -14.27
C ASP A 24 11.51 -7.09 -13.85
N GLY A 25 12.69 -7.41 -14.40
CA GLY A 25 13.47 -8.59 -14.04
C GLY A 25 14.05 -8.54 -12.61
N PHE A 26 14.50 -7.36 -12.16
CA PHE A 26 15.04 -7.18 -10.81
C PHE A 26 13.94 -7.37 -9.73
N GLY A 27 12.75 -6.79 -9.96
CA GLY A 27 11.62 -6.92 -9.03
C GLY A 27 11.14 -8.36 -8.85
N MET A 28 11.09 -9.15 -9.92
CA MET A 28 10.66 -10.55 -9.84
C MET A 28 11.61 -11.44 -9.02
N MET A 29 12.92 -11.22 -9.11
CA MET A 29 13.91 -11.98 -8.32
C MET A 29 13.74 -11.75 -6.81
N GLU A 30 13.52 -10.50 -6.41
CA GLU A 30 13.35 -10.12 -5.00
C GLU A 30 12.01 -10.64 -4.43
N ILE A 31 10.95 -10.64 -5.24
CA ILE A 31 9.66 -11.26 -4.91
C ILE A 31 9.81 -12.77 -4.65
N GLU A 32 10.50 -13.50 -5.53
CA GLU A 32 10.69 -14.95 -5.36
C GLU A 32 11.52 -15.28 -4.12
N LYS A 33 12.58 -14.50 -3.87
CA LYS A 33 13.41 -14.63 -2.67
C LYS A 33 12.56 -14.40 -1.41
N THR A 34 11.83 -13.30 -1.35
CA THR A 34 10.94 -12.96 -0.24
C THR A 34 9.88 -14.05 -0.03
N ALA A 35 9.30 -14.60 -1.10
CA ALA A 35 8.32 -15.69 -1.02
C ALA A 35 8.93 -16.99 -0.45
N LYS A 36 10.22 -17.25 -0.68
CA LYS A 36 10.92 -18.40 -0.11
C LYS A 36 11.15 -18.24 1.39
N GLU A 37 11.46 -17.02 1.83
CA GLU A 37 11.77 -16.69 3.22
C GLU A 37 10.50 -16.56 4.09
N CYS A 38 9.44 -15.95 3.54
CA CYS A 38 8.26 -15.56 4.32
C CYS A 38 7.08 -16.55 4.25
N CYS A 39 7.10 -17.50 3.31
CA CYS A 39 5.95 -18.37 3.04
C CYS A 39 6.27 -19.85 3.11
N THR A 40 5.28 -20.63 3.55
CA THR A 40 5.35 -22.09 3.43
C THR A 40 5.37 -22.50 1.96
N VAL A 41 5.93 -23.67 1.69
CA VAL A 41 6.03 -24.22 0.32
C VAL A 41 4.66 -24.28 -0.36
N SER A 42 3.61 -24.66 0.37
CA SER A 42 2.24 -24.76 -0.14
C SER A 42 1.58 -23.41 -0.47
N ARG A 43 2.08 -22.29 0.07
CA ARG A 43 1.49 -20.95 -0.10
C ARG A 43 2.35 -20.02 -0.95
N ARG A 44 3.52 -20.48 -1.39
CA ARG A 44 4.51 -19.66 -2.10
C ARG A 44 3.97 -18.97 -3.34
N GLN A 45 3.20 -19.68 -4.18
CA GLN A 45 2.62 -19.09 -5.38
C GLN A 45 1.65 -17.95 -5.06
N CYS A 46 0.79 -18.15 -4.05
CA CYS A 46 -0.11 -17.10 -3.56
C CYS A 46 0.68 -15.88 -3.07
N CYS A 47 1.76 -16.08 -2.32
CA CYS A 47 2.62 -14.97 -1.87
C CYS A 47 3.25 -14.19 -3.02
N ILE A 48 3.73 -14.88 -4.06
CA ILE A 48 4.27 -14.23 -5.26
C ILE A 48 3.21 -13.35 -5.91
N GLU A 49 1.98 -13.84 -6.05
CA GLU A 49 0.88 -13.05 -6.61
C GLU A 49 0.50 -11.86 -5.73
N VAL A 50 0.44 -12.06 -4.41
CA VAL A 50 0.19 -10.98 -3.44
C VAL A 50 1.21 -9.85 -3.62
N MET A 51 2.49 -10.20 -3.69
CA MET A 51 3.57 -9.23 -3.85
C MET A 51 3.55 -8.56 -5.22
N LYS A 52 3.49 -9.36 -6.30
CA LYS A 52 3.51 -8.89 -7.69
C LYS A 52 2.36 -7.94 -8.02
N PHE A 53 1.16 -8.23 -7.51
CA PHE A 53 -0.04 -7.45 -7.84
C PHE A 53 -0.44 -6.44 -6.77
N GLY A 54 0.37 -6.27 -5.72
CA GLY A 54 0.07 -5.34 -4.62
C GLY A 54 -1.26 -5.64 -3.94
N ARG A 55 -1.59 -6.93 -3.76
CA ARG A 55 -2.85 -7.37 -3.16
C ARG A 55 -2.73 -7.47 -1.63
N PRO A 56 -3.85 -7.47 -0.90
CA PRO A 56 -3.83 -7.68 0.54
C PRO A 56 -3.16 -9.00 0.89
N ALA A 57 -2.52 -9.06 2.07
CA ALA A 57 -1.89 -10.25 2.65
C ALA A 57 -2.92 -11.36 2.94
N LYS A 58 -3.40 -12.02 1.89
CA LYS A 58 -4.38 -13.11 1.92
C LYS A 58 -3.76 -14.34 1.31
N CYS A 59 -3.49 -15.36 2.12
CA CYS A 59 -3.07 -16.69 1.67
C CYS A 59 -3.44 -17.76 2.71
N GLY A 60 -4.48 -17.52 3.51
CA GLY A 60 -4.87 -18.29 4.68
C GLY A 60 -4.05 -17.99 5.94
N TYR A 61 -3.20 -16.96 5.94
CA TYR A 61 -2.46 -16.49 7.13
C TYR A 61 -3.33 -15.55 7.97
N GLU A 62 -4.27 -14.87 7.32
CA GLU A 62 -5.26 -13.96 7.91
C GLU A 62 -6.22 -14.62 8.91
N ASN A 63 -6.29 -15.96 8.94
CA ASN A 63 -7.14 -16.71 9.86
C ASN A 63 -6.66 -16.65 11.32
N ASN A 64 -5.45 -16.13 11.55
CA ASN A 64 -4.88 -15.90 12.87
C ASN A 64 -4.15 -14.56 12.87
N ALA A 65 -4.45 -13.69 13.84
CA ALA A 65 -3.94 -12.33 13.88
C ALA A 65 -2.41 -12.26 13.97
N GLU A 66 -1.78 -13.11 14.79
CA GLU A 66 -0.33 -13.19 14.95
C GLU A 66 0.34 -13.60 13.63
N TRP A 67 -0.19 -14.64 12.96
CA TRP A 67 0.34 -15.07 11.67
C TRP A 67 0.14 -14.04 10.56
N ALA A 68 -0.97 -13.31 10.56
CA ALA A 68 -1.21 -12.21 9.63
C ALA A 68 -0.15 -11.13 9.78
N GLU A 69 0.18 -10.73 11.01
CA GLU A 69 1.19 -9.73 11.31
C GLU A 69 2.61 -10.21 10.95
N ILE A 70 2.99 -11.43 11.35
CA ILE A 70 4.30 -12.01 11.02
C ILE A 70 4.49 -12.06 9.50
N PHE A 71 3.49 -12.57 8.78
CA PHE A 71 3.53 -12.70 7.32
C PHE A 71 3.66 -11.33 6.64
N TYR A 72 2.82 -10.38 7.04
CA TYR A 72 2.81 -9.03 6.49
C TYR A 72 4.14 -8.30 6.72
N ASN A 73 4.67 -8.35 7.95
CA ASN A 73 5.94 -7.72 8.30
C ASN A 73 7.14 -8.39 7.61
N CYS A 74 7.10 -9.72 7.42
CA CYS A 74 8.15 -10.42 6.71
C CYS A 74 8.25 -9.95 5.25
N ILE A 75 7.13 -9.87 4.53
CA ILE A 75 7.12 -9.37 3.14
C ILE A 75 7.64 -7.94 3.09
N GLN A 76 7.18 -7.05 3.98
CA GLN A 76 7.64 -5.68 4.02
C GLN A 76 9.16 -5.56 4.25
N ARG A 77 9.73 -6.43 5.09
CA ARG A 77 11.18 -6.46 5.32
C ARG A 77 11.97 -6.95 4.11
N GLY A 78 11.41 -7.88 3.34
CA GLY A 78 12.03 -8.42 2.14
C GLY A 78 12.00 -7.48 0.93
N LEU A 79 11.00 -6.60 0.84
CA LEU A 79 10.79 -5.75 -0.35
C LEU A 79 11.02 -4.25 -0.13
N LEU A 80 10.88 -3.74 1.09
CA LEU A 80 10.79 -2.30 1.35
C LEU A 80 11.87 -1.83 2.32
N ALA A 81 12.36 -0.60 2.10
CA ALA A 81 13.17 0.11 3.09
C ALA A 81 12.34 0.42 4.35
N GLU A 82 12.99 0.59 5.51
CA GLU A 82 12.31 0.72 6.79
C GLU A 82 11.33 1.90 6.86
N ASP A 83 11.68 3.04 6.27
CA ASP A 83 10.86 4.26 6.20
C ASP A 83 9.66 4.16 5.25
N GLN A 84 9.67 3.15 4.37
CA GLN A 84 8.59 2.84 3.43
C GLN A 84 7.56 1.86 3.97
N ARG A 85 7.84 1.24 5.12
CA ARG A 85 6.98 0.26 5.79
C ARG A 85 5.86 0.94 6.57
N MET A 86 4.78 0.21 6.81
CA MET A 86 3.63 0.66 7.60
C MET A 86 3.08 -0.50 8.41
N SER A 87 2.63 -0.26 9.64
CA SER A 87 2.07 -1.31 10.48
C SER A 87 0.79 -1.88 9.85
N LEU A 88 0.53 -3.17 10.05
CA LEU A 88 -0.72 -3.81 9.60
C LEU A 88 -1.93 -3.11 10.22
N ASP A 89 -1.83 -2.79 11.50
CA ASP A 89 -2.90 -2.17 12.28
C ASP A 89 -3.18 -0.71 11.90
N ASP A 90 -2.28 -0.05 11.15
CA ASP A 90 -2.54 1.29 10.62
C ASP A 90 -3.77 1.27 9.68
N GLY A 91 -4.13 0.10 9.15
CA GLY A 91 -5.37 -0.12 8.41
C GLY A 91 -6.65 0.15 9.22
N LEU A 92 -6.59 0.15 10.56
CA LEU A 92 -7.73 0.54 11.41
C LEU A 92 -8.11 2.00 11.22
N CYS A 93 -7.16 2.87 10.87
CA CYS A 93 -7.42 4.27 10.58
C CYS A 93 -8.30 4.48 9.34
N CYS A 94 -8.45 3.47 8.47
CA CYS A 94 -9.33 3.56 7.31
C CYS A 94 -10.82 3.73 7.66
N GLN A 95 -11.22 3.42 8.90
CA GLN A 95 -12.59 3.60 9.36
C GLN A 95 -13.08 5.05 9.25
N VAL A 96 -12.18 6.03 9.21
CA VAL A 96 -12.55 7.44 9.04
C VAL A 96 -13.34 7.70 7.76
N PHE A 97 -13.04 6.96 6.69
CA PHE A 97 -13.72 7.11 5.41
C PHE A 97 -15.15 6.53 5.41
N ALA A 98 -15.51 5.73 6.42
CA ALA A 98 -16.89 5.27 6.60
C ALA A 98 -17.86 6.42 6.97
N HIS A 99 -17.33 7.56 7.41
CA HIS A 99 -18.11 8.75 7.73
C HIS A 99 -18.42 9.63 6.51
N ASP A 100 -17.91 9.28 5.32
CA ASP A 100 -18.23 9.98 4.08
C ASP A 100 -19.63 9.59 3.60
N THR A 101 -20.63 10.44 3.85
CA THR A 101 -22.00 10.20 3.41
C THR A 101 -22.17 10.28 1.89
N SER A 102 -21.20 10.85 1.17
CA SER A 102 -21.21 10.90 -0.30
C SER A 102 -20.70 9.60 -0.95
N ASP A 103 -19.96 8.78 -0.19
CA ASP A 103 -19.48 7.46 -0.62
C ASP A 103 -20.41 6.34 -0.12
N SER A 104 -21.61 6.27 -0.69
CA SER A 104 -22.62 5.25 -0.35
C SER A 104 -22.14 3.82 -0.57
N SER A 105 -21.12 3.62 -1.41
CA SER A 105 -20.52 2.33 -1.71
C SER A 105 -19.40 1.92 -0.75
N LYS A 106 -18.98 2.80 0.17
CA LYS A 106 -17.79 2.64 1.02
C LYS A 106 -16.53 2.33 0.19
N HIS A 107 -16.49 2.84 -1.04
CA HIS A 107 -15.41 2.62 -1.97
C HIS A 107 -14.08 3.05 -1.39
N CYS A 108 -14.03 4.19 -0.71
CA CYS A 108 -12.78 4.73 -0.19
C CYS A 108 -12.33 4.05 1.10
N GLU A 109 -13.26 3.69 1.99
CA GLU A 109 -12.95 2.84 3.14
C GLU A 109 -12.33 1.51 2.68
N ASN A 110 -12.95 0.85 1.69
CA ASN A 110 -12.46 -0.42 1.16
C ASN A 110 -11.13 -0.27 0.43
N THR A 111 -10.96 0.78 -0.37
CA THR A 111 -9.70 1.08 -1.07
C THR A 111 -8.57 1.31 -0.06
N CYS A 112 -8.84 2.06 1.00
CA CYS A 112 -7.90 2.26 2.09
C CYS A 112 -7.53 0.95 2.77
N LYS A 113 -8.51 0.14 3.17
CA LYS A 113 -8.23 -1.17 3.79
C LYS A 113 -7.40 -2.05 2.86
N ILE A 114 -7.72 -2.12 1.58
CA ILE A 114 -6.94 -2.90 0.62
C ILE A 114 -5.50 -2.40 0.57
N ALA A 115 -5.28 -1.10 0.36
CA ALA A 115 -3.94 -0.53 0.28
C ALA A 115 -3.14 -0.76 1.56
N MET A 116 -3.76 -0.56 2.72
CA MET A 116 -3.12 -0.72 4.03
C MET A 116 -2.80 -2.18 4.38
N HIS A 117 -3.56 -3.15 3.86
CA HIS A 117 -3.28 -4.57 4.09
C HIS A 117 -2.40 -5.20 2.99
N SER A 118 -1.96 -4.45 1.97
CA SER A 118 -1.10 -4.95 0.88
C SER A 118 0.38 -4.80 1.24
N PRO A 119 1.12 -5.86 1.61
CA PRO A 119 2.45 -5.73 2.20
C PRO A 119 3.54 -5.31 1.22
N SER A 120 3.37 -5.51 -0.09
CA SER A 120 4.36 -5.08 -1.09
C SER A 120 4.22 -3.62 -1.53
N LEU A 121 3.14 -2.93 -1.14
CA LEU A 121 3.00 -1.51 -1.44
C LEU A 121 3.82 -0.69 -0.45
N ASN A 122 4.62 0.23 -0.97
CA ASN A 122 5.31 1.21 -0.14
C ASN A 122 4.34 2.29 0.37
N LYS A 123 4.77 3.04 1.39
CA LYS A 123 3.99 4.11 2.02
C LYS A 123 3.41 5.12 1.03
N THR A 124 4.20 5.55 0.04
CA THR A 124 3.77 6.51 -0.98
C THR A 124 2.66 5.92 -1.85
N GLU A 125 2.83 4.70 -2.36
CA GLU A 125 1.84 4.02 -3.20
C GLU A 125 0.50 3.82 -2.47
N ARG A 126 0.55 3.51 -1.17
CA ARG A 126 -0.64 3.37 -0.33
C ARG A 126 -1.41 4.69 -0.28
N PHE A 127 -0.73 5.78 0.06
CA PHE A 127 -1.34 7.09 0.16
C PHE A 127 -1.85 7.60 -1.19
N GLU A 128 -1.14 7.32 -2.30
CA GLU A 128 -1.64 7.64 -3.63
C GLU A 128 -2.93 6.89 -3.99
N LYS A 129 -3.04 5.60 -3.63
CA LYS A 129 -4.27 4.83 -3.85
C LYS A 129 -5.44 5.37 -3.01
N ILE A 130 -5.20 5.72 -1.76
CA ILE A 130 -6.21 6.30 -0.87
C ILE A 130 -6.65 7.68 -1.36
N LYS A 131 -5.69 8.54 -1.72
CA LYS A 131 -5.98 9.88 -2.21
C LYS A 131 -6.83 9.88 -3.48
N LYS A 132 -6.68 8.86 -4.34
CA LYS A 132 -7.49 8.71 -5.56
C LYS A 132 -8.96 8.41 -5.28
N CYS A 133 -9.29 7.76 -4.15
CA CYS A 133 -10.69 7.50 -3.79
C CYS A 133 -11.31 8.61 -2.96
N SER A 134 -10.51 9.34 -2.17
CA SER A 134 -11.00 10.49 -1.43
C SER A 134 -11.24 11.63 -2.41
N MET A 135 -12.46 12.16 -2.50
CA MET A 135 -12.77 13.37 -3.28
C MET A 135 -11.72 14.46 -3.01
N LEU A 136 -11.34 15.23 -4.05
CA LEU A 136 -10.38 16.33 -3.91
C LEU A 136 -10.82 17.22 -2.74
N GLU A 137 -9.97 17.31 -1.70
CA GLU A 137 -10.21 18.06 -0.46
C GLU A 137 -11.17 17.42 0.56
N ASN A 138 -11.20 16.09 0.66
CA ASN A 138 -11.93 15.42 1.74
C ASN A 138 -11.29 15.70 3.12
N PRO A 139 -11.97 16.36 4.09
CA PRO A 139 -11.46 16.57 5.44
C PRO A 139 -11.11 15.26 6.18
N LEU A 140 -11.67 14.13 5.73
CA LEU A 140 -11.37 12.80 6.25
C LEU A 140 -9.94 12.31 5.91
N ASP A 141 -9.29 12.87 4.89
CA ASP A 141 -7.88 12.58 4.62
C ASP A 141 -6.97 13.10 5.75
N LYS A 142 -7.25 14.31 6.25
CA LYS A 142 -6.53 14.88 7.40
C LYS A 142 -6.74 14.03 8.67
N CYS A 143 -7.97 13.58 8.87
CA CYS A 143 -8.34 12.64 9.92
C CYS A 143 -7.55 11.33 9.87
N PHE A 144 -7.47 10.72 8.68
CA PHE A 144 -6.69 9.51 8.45
C PHE A 144 -5.24 9.71 8.88
N HIS A 145 -4.59 10.79 8.43
CA HIS A 145 -3.21 11.09 8.80
C HIS A 145 -3.02 11.40 10.29
N ASN A 146 -3.99 12.04 10.95
CA ASN A 146 -3.95 12.26 12.40
C ASN A 146 -4.02 10.93 13.16
N CYS A 147 -4.91 10.02 12.74
CA CYS A 147 -5.03 8.69 13.31
C CYS A 147 -3.69 7.92 13.23
N LEU A 148 -3.02 7.96 12.07
CA LEU A 148 -1.70 7.34 11.89
C LEU A 148 -0.65 7.92 12.85
N LYS A 149 -0.63 9.25 13.03
CA LYS A 149 0.29 9.90 13.97
C LYS A 149 0.03 9.48 15.42
N MET A 150 -1.24 9.37 15.82
CA MET A 150 -1.59 8.90 17.16
C MET A 150 -1.11 7.47 17.38
N ARG A 151 -1.27 6.57 16.40
CA ARG A 151 -0.73 5.20 16.47
C ARG A 151 0.78 5.18 16.64
N GLN A 152 1.50 5.99 15.86
CA GLN A 152 2.96 6.10 15.94
C GLN A 152 3.43 6.60 17.32
N ASN A 153 2.59 7.39 18.00
CA ASN A 153 2.84 7.85 19.36
C ASN A 153 2.43 6.84 20.45
N GLY A 154 2.04 5.62 20.07
CA GLY A 154 1.72 4.52 21.00
C GLY A 154 0.26 4.44 21.45
N PHE A 155 -0.64 5.22 20.86
CA PHE A 155 -2.06 5.15 21.18
C PHE A 155 -2.75 4.01 20.42
N SER A 156 -3.59 3.24 21.11
CA SER A 156 -4.48 2.27 20.47
C SER A 156 -5.70 2.99 19.92
N VAL A 157 -5.85 3.01 18.60
CA VAL A 157 -7.01 3.63 17.91
C VAL A 157 -8.33 2.92 18.21
N GLN A 158 -8.28 1.66 18.69
CA GLN A 158 -9.48 0.96 19.17
C GLN A 158 -10.04 1.59 20.46
N VAL A 159 -9.25 2.42 21.13
CA VAL A 159 -9.59 3.11 22.38
C VAL A 159 -9.96 4.58 22.14
N LEU A 160 -9.51 5.18 21.02
CA LEU A 160 -9.77 6.58 20.68
C LEU A 160 -11.09 6.71 19.91
N ASP A 161 -12.00 7.56 20.38
CA ASP A 161 -13.17 7.93 19.60
C ASP A 161 -12.76 8.72 18.34
N PHE A 162 -13.51 8.56 17.24
CA PHE A 162 -13.29 9.30 16.00
C PHE A 162 -13.16 10.82 16.24
N SER A 163 -13.99 11.36 17.13
CA SER A 163 -13.99 12.78 17.50
C SER A 163 -12.70 13.26 18.18
N GLU A 164 -11.91 12.37 18.79
CA GLU A 164 -10.67 12.73 19.49
C GLU A 164 -9.52 13.09 18.56
N TYR A 165 -9.54 12.59 17.32
CA TYR A 165 -8.49 12.86 16.31
C TYR A 165 -9.04 13.46 15.01
N CYS A 166 -10.36 13.58 14.89
CA CYS A 166 -11.07 14.32 13.86
C CYS A 166 -11.82 15.53 14.42
N ASN A 167 -11.16 16.68 14.45
CA ASN A 167 -11.87 17.96 14.55
C ASN A 167 -12.34 18.38 13.15
N TYR A 168 -13.48 17.85 12.71
CA TYR A 168 -14.25 18.44 11.62
C TYR A 168 -15.29 19.36 12.26
N THR A 169 -15.11 20.67 12.12
CA THR A 169 -16.24 21.60 12.28
C THR A 169 -17.21 21.30 11.15
N SER A 170 -18.28 20.58 11.45
CA SER A 170 -19.47 20.60 10.61
C SER A 170 -19.98 22.04 10.57
N THR A 171 -19.57 22.80 9.56
CA THR A 171 -20.31 24.00 9.19
C THR A 171 -21.72 23.53 8.81
N PRO A 172 -22.76 23.98 9.54
CA PRO A 172 -24.14 23.61 9.27
C PRO A 172 -24.61 24.05 7.87
#